data_AF-A0A800DBM7-F1
#
_entry.id   AF-A0A800DBM7-F1
#
_cell.length_a   1.000
_cell.length_b   1.000
_cell.length_c   1.000
_cell.angle_alpha   90.00
_cell.angle_beta   90.00
_cell.angle_gamma   90.00
#
_symmetry.space_group_name_H-M   'P 1'
#
loop_
_entity.id
_entity.type
_entity.pdbx_description
1 polymer ?
#
loop_
_entity_poly.entity_id
_entity_poly.type
_entity_poly.pdbx_seq_one_letter_code
_entity_poly.pdbx_strand_id
1 'polypeptide(L)' 'FIINPEGKVAATWTKVRVKNHVADVKAKLEELQV' A
#
# COMPACT_ATOMS: atom_id res chain seq x y z
N PHE A 1 -4.76 -2.70 0.28
CA PHE A 1 -3.76 -3.76 -0.02
C PHE A 1 -3.07 -3.37 -1.31
N ILE A 2 -1.75 -3.51 -1.42
CA ILE A 2 -1.01 -3.35 -2.69
C ILE A 2 -0.70 -4.75 -3.21
N ILE A 3 -0.92 -4.98 -4.50
CA ILE A 3 -0.67 -6.25 -5.18
C ILE A 3 0.36 -5.99 -6.27
N ASN A 4 1.44 -6.77 -6.26
CA ASN A 4 2.50 -6.71 -7.26
C ASN A 4 2.03 -7.35 -8.58
N PRO A 5 2.69 -7.05 -9.72
CA PRO A 5 2.35 -7.64 -11.02
C PRO A 5 2.42 -9.18 -11.07
N GLU A 6 3.14 -9.81 -10.15
CA GLU A 6 3.14 -11.28 -9.96
C GLU A 6 1.89 -11.82 -9.23
N GLY A 7 0.94 -10.96 -8.87
CA GLY A 7 -0.27 -11.33 -8.12
C GLY A 7 -0.03 -11.55 -6.62
N LYS A 8 1.16 -11.23 -6.09
CA LYS A 8 1.49 -11.34 -4.66
C LYS A 8 1.07 -10.08 -3.90
N VAL A 9 0.56 -10.25 -2.69
CA VAL A 9 0.24 -9.13 -1.79
C VAL A 9 1.55 -8.52 -1.27
N ALA A 10 1.81 -7.28 -1.65
CA ALA A 10 3.00 -6.53 -1.23
C ALA A 10 2.76 -5.75 0.06
N ALA A 11 1.53 -5.26 0.28
CA ALA A 11 1.17 -4.55 1.50
C ALA A 11 -0.30 -4.76 1.86
N THR A 12 -0.59 -4.78 3.16
CA THR A 12 -1.92 -5.03 3.74
C THR A 12 -2.21 -4.00 4.84
N TRP A 13 -3.44 -3.50 4.87
CA TRP A 13 -3.92 -2.63 5.94
C TRP A 13 -5.27 -3.15 6.42
N THR A 14 -5.34 -3.61 7.67
CA THR A 14 -6.53 -4.20 8.29
C THR A 14 -7.27 -3.23 9.22
N LYS A 15 -6.64 -2.13 9.63
CA LYS A 15 -7.23 -1.09 10.51
C LYS A 15 -7.07 0.31 9.91
N VAL A 16 -7.60 0.48 8.71
CA VAL A 16 -7.49 1.73 7.95
C VAL A 16 -8.24 2.86 8.65
N ARG A 17 -7.55 3.99 8.85
CA ARG A 17 -8.20 5.27 9.16
C ARG A 17 -8.27 6.10 7.89
N VAL A 18 -9.46 6.59 7.54
CA VAL A 18 -9.70 7.33 6.28
C VAL A 18 -8.81 8.58 6.18
N LYS A 19 -8.64 9.28 7.30
CA LYS A 19 -7.74 10.44 7.36
C LYS A 19 -6.32 9.99 7.05
N ASN A 20 -5.73 10.58 6.02
CA ASN A 20 -4.37 10.35 5.56
C ASN A 20 -4.08 8.97 4.95
N HIS A 21 -5.08 8.12 4.73
CA HIS A 21 -4.85 6.78 4.15
C HIS A 21 -4.18 6.83 2.79
N VAL A 22 -4.58 7.80 1.95
CA VAL A 22 -4.03 7.95 0.58
C VAL A 22 -2.55 8.29 0.61
N ALA A 23 -2.09 9.11 1.55
CA ALA A 23 -0.68 9.44 1.69
C ALA A 23 0.13 8.20 2.14
N ASP A 24 -0.41 7.43 3.09
CA ASP A 24 0.21 6.21 3.60
C ASP A 24 0.35 5.14 2.50
N VAL A 25 -0.69 4.97 1.67
CA VAL A 25 -0.65 4.06 0.52
C VAL A 25 0.34 4.54 -0.54
N LYS A 26 0.39 5.84 -0.85
CA LYS A 26 1.35 6.38 -1.82
C LYS A 26 2.79 6.18 -1.37
N ALA A 27 3.11 6.51 -0.12
CA ALA A 27 4.46 6.31 0.43
C ALA A 27 4.87 4.83 0.36
N LYS A 28 3.98 3.91 0.72
CA LYS A 28 4.26 2.47 0.64
C LYS A 28 4.42 1.97 -0.80
N LEU A 29 3.70 2.57 -1.74
CA LEU A 29 3.82 2.25 -3.15
C LEU A 29 5.14 2.75 -3.74
N GLU A 30 5.57 3.96 -3.38
CA GLU A 30 6.88 4.51 -3.78
C GLU A 30 8.02 3.66 -3.21
N GLU A 31 7.95 3.23 -1.94
CA GLU A 31 8.94 2.31 -1.34
C GLU A 31 9.03 0.96 -2.09
N LEU A 32 7.92 0.46 -2.64
CA LEU A 32 7.86 -0.81 -3.34
C LEU A 32 8.28 -0.74 -4.82
N GLN A 33 8.39 0.48 -5.38
CA GLN A 33 8.81 0.73 -6.77
C GLN A 33 10.32 1.06 -6.90
N VAL A 34 11.10 0.93 -5.82
CA VAL A 34 12.57 1.11 -5.79
C VAL A 34 13.30 -0.13 -6.30
#